data_AF-A0A2V6M183-F1
#
_entry.id   AF-A0A2V6M183-F1
#
_cell.length_a   1.000
_cell.length_b   1.000
_cell.length_c   1.000
_cell.angle_alpha   90.00
_cell.angle_beta   90.00
_cell.angle_gamma   90.00
#
_symmetry.space_group_name_H-M   'P 1'
#
loop_
_entity.id
_entity.type
_entity.pdbx_description
1 polymer ?
#
loop_
_entity_poly.entity_id
_entity_poly.type
_entity_poly.pdbx_seq_one_letter_code
_entity_poly.pdbx_strand_id
1 'polypeptide(L)'
;MFRGRQVKMRLALLALCLSIFPPAVRAAENLGILGRHPRWKVLEKYEQTITHDEFAQLIQNVYCTHGIAPDLIAIDDDSARLLTNRDAQSFVTLRFAKDDASRERVPRLWRAAKSLPPARQEKPLSGLRIALDPGHLGGKWAKMEERWFQVGESQPVKEGNLALKVARILAPRLKELGAKVLFVRNRSQPITSKRPDDFKELGKKILIQNGVPQPREDFADPDEPAKEQTVRWQSEILFYRHSEIRRRALLVNTKLHPDLVLCLHFNAEPWGDPKNPTLVDKNHLHLLVNGSYLESELELDDERFEMLRKLLSRAYEEELPIANAIAAAMAKETQLPAYEYPTANNVTKIGSTGYVYARNLLATRLYRCPVVYCEPYVMNSRDAFARIQAGDYEGTRNIGGVERKSIFREYADGLVNGLIEYYRTARK
;
A
#
# COMPACT_ATOMS: atom_id res chain seq x y z
N MET A 1 68.59 59.27 36.56
CA MET A 1 69.14 58.81 35.26
C MET A 1 68.18 57.75 34.74
N PHE A 2 67.72 57.88 33.47
CA PHE A 2 66.66 57.11 32.77
C PHE A 2 65.23 57.32 33.32
N ARG A 3 64.34 58.17 32.77
CA ARG A 3 63.82 58.39 31.39
C ARG A 3 63.20 57.12 30.76
N GLY A 4 61.87 57.09 30.69
CA GLY A 4 61.08 56.17 29.86
C GLY A 4 59.62 56.61 29.82
N ARG A 5 59.11 56.90 28.62
CA ARG A 5 57.86 57.64 28.32
C ARG A 5 56.59 56.79 28.43
N GLN A 6 55.48 57.52 28.63
CA GLN A 6 54.09 57.13 28.43
C GLN A 6 53.82 56.35 27.14
N VAL A 7 52.94 55.34 27.21
CA VAL A 7 51.90 55.10 26.19
C VAL A 7 50.61 54.67 26.93
N LYS A 8 49.58 55.52 26.86
CA LYS A 8 48.21 55.18 27.24
C LYS A 8 47.62 54.32 26.12
N MET A 9 47.44 53.03 26.35
CA MET A 9 46.71 52.15 25.43
C MET A 9 45.26 52.07 25.91
N ARG A 10 44.36 52.73 25.18
CA ARG A 10 42.90 52.59 25.37
C ARG A 10 42.51 51.18 24.94
N LEU A 11 42.17 50.31 25.89
CA LEU A 11 41.46 49.06 25.57
C LEU A 11 40.02 49.42 25.20
N ALA A 12 39.69 49.36 23.92
CA ALA A 12 38.31 49.32 23.47
C ALA A 12 37.75 47.94 23.83
N LEU A 13 36.86 47.87 24.82
CA LEU A 13 36.05 46.68 25.07
C LEU A 13 35.06 46.54 23.89
N LEU A 14 35.40 45.69 22.92
CA LEU A 14 34.45 45.23 21.93
C LEU A 14 33.51 44.25 22.63
N ALA A 15 32.30 44.70 22.97
CA ALA A 15 31.24 43.83 23.45
C ALA A 15 30.81 42.92 22.29
N LEU A 16 31.44 41.74 22.19
CA LEU A 16 31.01 40.69 21.30
C LEU A 16 29.70 40.12 21.85
N CYS A 17 28.58 40.63 21.34
CA CYS A 17 27.27 40.03 21.55
C CYS A 17 27.29 38.64 20.89
N LEU A 18 27.69 37.63 21.66
CA LEU A 18 27.42 36.23 21.35
C LEU A 18 25.90 36.05 21.48
N SER A 19 25.19 36.26 20.38
CA SER A 19 23.82 35.81 20.22
C SER A 19 23.83 34.29 20.33
N ILE A 20 23.66 33.77 21.54
CA ILE A 20 23.35 32.37 21.79
C ILE A 20 21.93 32.17 21.24
N PHE A 21 21.82 31.89 19.95
CA PHE A 21 20.61 31.28 19.44
C PHE A 21 20.51 29.91 20.12
N PRO A 22 19.43 29.62 20.87
CA PRO A 22 19.20 28.26 21.31
C PRO A 22 19.19 27.39 20.04
N PRO A 23 19.83 26.21 20.05
CA PRO A 23 19.64 25.27 18.96
C PRO A 23 18.14 25.11 18.80
N ALA A 24 17.62 25.43 17.60
CA ALA A 24 16.23 25.16 17.29
C ALA A 24 15.99 23.70 17.66
N VAL A 25 15.22 23.47 18.73
CA VAL A 25 14.81 22.14 19.13
C VAL A 25 14.02 21.65 17.93
N ARG A 26 14.67 20.82 17.11
CA ARG A 26 14.00 20.13 16.03
C ARG A 26 12.99 19.24 16.73
N ALA A 27 11.72 19.63 16.63
CA ALA A 27 10.59 18.83 17.04
C ALA A 27 10.83 17.37 16.61
N ALA A 28 10.59 16.42 17.52
CA ALA A 28 10.76 15.02 17.19
C ALA A 28 9.69 14.65 16.15
N GLU A 29 10.12 14.44 14.91
CA GLU A 29 9.20 14.16 13.81
C GLU A 29 8.56 12.77 14.00
N ASN A 30 7.23 12.72 14.08
CA ASN A 30 6.51 11.49 14.32
C ASN A 30 6.26 10.75 13.00
N LEU A 31 7.26 10.01 12.53
CA LEU A 31 7.22 9.31 11.23
C LEU A 31 7.07 7.80 11.41
N GLY A 32 6.33 7.18 10.50
CA GLY A 32 6.28 5.72 10.39
C GLY A 32 7.62 5.12 9.96
N ILE A 33 7.71 3.79 10.03
CA ILE A 33 8.94 3.07 9.69
C ILE A 33 9.37 3.35 8.23
N LEU A 34 10.61 3.82 8.08
CA LEU A 34 11.19 4.30 6.82
C LEU A 34 10.36 5.41 6.15
N GLY A 35 9.59 6.16 6.95
CA GLY A 35 8.79 7.30 6.56
C GLY A 35 9.61 8.40 5.91
N ARG A 36 8.95 9.25 5.14
CA ARG A 36 9.56 10.42 4.52
C ARG A 36 8.88 11.66 5.06
N HIS A 37 9.66 12.68 5.36
CA HIS A 37 9.13 13.98 5.78
C HIS A 37 8.04 14.44 4.81
N PRO A 38 6.82 14.72 5.31
CA PRO A 38 5.76 15.29 4.53
C PRO A 38 6.20 16.58 3.85
N ARG A 39 5.76 16.76 2.62
CA ARG A 39 5.86 18.06 1.93
C ARG A 39 4.50 18.72 1.98
N TRP A 40 4.09 19.20 3.15
CA TRP A 40 2.74 19.72 3.42
C TRP A 40 2.28 20.77 2.40
N LYS A 41 3.17 21.65 1.91
CA LYS A 41 2.88 22.62 0.84
C LYS A 41 2.36 22.01 -0.47
N VAL A 42 2.55 20.71 -0.69
CA VAL A 42 1.95 20.02 -1.85
C VAL A 42 0.43 20.01 -1.77
N LEU A 43 -0.15 20.05 -0.57
CA LEU A 43 -1.60 20.08 -0.37
C LEU A 43 -2.25 21.38 -0.86
N GLU A 44 -1.50 22.50 -0.88
CA GLU A 44 -1.97 23.80 -1.40
C GLU A 44 -2.44 23.70 -2.86
N LYS A 45 -1.90 22.75 -3.63
CA LYS A 45 -2.33 22.51 -5.02
C LYS A 45 -3.74 21.92 -5.16
N TYR A 46 -4.33 21.47 -4.04
CA TYR A 46 -5.66 20.87 -3.98
C TYR A 46 -6.69 21.82 -3.37
N GLU A 47 -6.32 23.06 -3.06
CA GLU A 47 -7.31 24.05 -2.64
C GLU A 47 -8.44 24.17 -3.65
N GLN A 48 -9.66 24.26 -3.13
CA GLN A 48 -10.89 24.42 -3.90
C GLN A 48 -11.17 23.28 -4.90
N THR A 49 -10.54 22.11 -4.74
CA THR A 49 -10.78 20.95 -5.61
C THR A 49 -11.85 19.98 -5.09
N ILE A 50 -12.30 20.18 -3.85
CA ILE A 50 -13.27 19.35 -3.14
C ILE A 50 -14.21 20.23 -2.32
N THR A 51 -15.48 19.86 -2.23
CA THR A 51 -16.47 20.54 -1.37
C THR A 51 -16.32 20.10 0.09
N HIS A 52 -16.86 20.88 1.02
CA HIS A 52 -16.92 20.53 2.43
C HIS A 52 -17.52 19.13 2.65
N ASP A 53 -18.73 18.90 2.13
CA ASP A 53 -19.50 17.68 2.40
C ASP A 53 -18.80 16.43 1.86
N GLU A 54 -18.17 16.51 0.69
CA GLU A 54 -17.38 15.40 0.17
C GLU A 54 -16.13 15.13 0.99
N PHE A 55 -15.43 16.18 1.44
CA PHE A 55 -14.24 15.99 2.28
C PHE A 55 -14.62 15.32 3.60
N ALA A 56 -15.68 15.82 4.26
CA ALA A 56 -16.21 15.25 5.49
C ALA A 56 -16.68 13.80 5.29
N GLN A 57 -17.42 13.52 4.21
CA GLN A 57 -17.91 12.18 3.88
C GLN A 57 -16.76 11.19 3.66
N LEU A 58 -15.70 11.59 2.93
CA LEU A 58 -14.53 10.74 2.71
C LEU A 58 -13.74 10.52 4.00
N ILE A 59 -13.53 11.57 4.81
CA ILE A 59 -12.85 11.43 6.11
C ILE A 59 -13.61 10.44 7.01
N GLN A 60 -14.91 10.63 7.19
CA GLN A 60 -15.68 9.86 8.18
C GLN A 60 -15.98 8.43 7.71
N ASN A 61 -16.32 8.25 6.43
CA ASN A 61 -16.88 6.97 5.95
C ASN A 61 -15.89 6.12 5.15
N VAL A 62 -14.72 6.66 4.81
CA VAL A 62 -13.73 5.94 3.99
C VAL A 62 -12.38 5.88 4.69
N TYR A 63 -11.81 7.03 5.05
CA TYR A 63 -10.42 7.08 5.49
C TYR A 63 -10.24 6.93 6.99
N CYS A 64 -11.12 7.48 7.82
CA CYS A 64 -10.97 7.53 9.28
C CYS A 64 -12.20 6.90 9.98
N THR A 65 -12.64 5.74 9.49
CA THR A 65 -13.82 5.02 10.01
C THR A 65 -13.68 4.51 11.44
N HIS A 66 -12.45 4.51 11.98
CA HIS A 66 -12.14 4.19 13.38
C HIS A 66 -11.97 5.43 14.26
N GLY A 67 -12.31 6.62 13.75
CA GLY A 67 -12.12 7.88 14.44
C GLY A 67 -10.90 8.66 13.97
N ILE A 68 -10.90 9.95 14.28
CA ILE A 68 -9.78 10.86 14.09
C ILE A 68 -9.82 11.92 15.18
N ALA A 69 -8.66 12.21 15.77
CA ALA A 69 -8.56 13.25 16.78
C ALA A 69 -8.79 14.65 16.15
N PRO A 70 -9.70 15.49 16.69
CA PRO A 70 -10.06 16.78 16.10
C PRO A 70 -8.90 17.78 15.98
N ASP A 71 -7.83 17.59 16.76
CA ASP A 71 -6.61 18.41 16.68
C ASP A 71 -5.75 18.06 15.45
N LEU A 72 -5.86 16.84 14.91
CA LEU A 72 -5.16 16.42 13.70
C LEU A 72 -5.78 17.01 12.43
N ILE A 73 -7.11 16.95 12.33
CA ILE A 73 -7.90 17.51 11.23
C ILE A 73 -9.16 18.13 11.82
N ALA A 74 -9.24 19.45 11.80
CA ALA A 74 -10.45 20.19 12.09
C ALA A 74 -11.12 20.57 10.77
N ILE A 75 -12.41 20.27 10.63
CA ILE A 75 -13.22 20.62 9.46
C ILE A 75 -14.13 21.78 9.88
N ASP A 76 -13.94 22.94 9.26
CA ASP A 76 -14.74 24.16 9.42
C ASP A 76 -15.64 24.33 8.18
N ASP A 77 -16.53 25.33 8.17
CA ASP A 77 -17.55 25.50 7.11
C ASP A 77 -16.99 25.59 5.68
N ASP A 78 -15.88 26.31 5.50
CA ASP A 78 -15.28 26.61 4.19
C ASP A 78 -13.85 26.04 4.01
N SER A 79 -13.33 25.36 5.03
CA SER A 79 -11.95 24.88 5.02
C SER A 79 -11.70 23.74 6.01
N ALA A 80 -10.58 23.04 5.84
CA ALA A 80 -10.03 22.15 6.85
C ALA A 80 -8.67 22.64 7.33
N ARG A 81 -8.47 22.65 8.65
CA ARG A 81 -7.19 22.93 9.29
C ARG A 81 -6.49 21.61 9.62
N LEU A 82 -5.29 21.44 9.06
CA LEU A 82 -4.53 20.19 9.10
C LEU A 82 -3.26 20.37 9.94
N LEU A 83 -3.09 19.56 10.99
CA LEU A 83 -1.89 19.59 11.82
C LEU A 83 -0.68 19.11 11.02
N THR A 84 0.38 19.92 11.01
CA THR A 84 1.62 19.63 10.28
C THR A 84 2.83 19.38 11.18
N ASN A 85 2.78 19.90 12.41
CA ASN A 85 3.76 19.67 13.46
C ASN A 85 3.08 19.86 14.82
N ARG A 86 3.09 18.82 15.65
CA ARG A 86 2.44 18.80 16.97
C ARG A 86 3.17 19.71 17.97
N ASP A 87 4.49 19.64 18.05
CA ASP A 87 5.29 20.41 19.02
C ASP A 87 5.21 21.92 18.75
N ALA A 88 5.29 22.31 17.48
CA ALA A 88 5.23 23.70 17.04
C ALA A 88 3.79 24.23 16.89
N GLN A 89 2.78 23.37 17.05
CA GLN A 89 1.38 23.70 16.79
C GLN A 89 1.19 24.41 15.43
N SER A 90 1.81 23.87 14.38
CA SER A 90 1.75 24.45 13.03
C SER A 90 0.72 23.73 12.16
N PHE A 91 0.02 24.51 11.34
CA PHE A 91 -1.09 24.03 10.53
C PHE A 91 -0.97 24.46 9.06
N VAL A 92 -1.60 23.70 8.18
CA VAL A 92 -1.95 24.12 6.81
C VAL A 92 -3.47 24.16 6.72
N THR A 93 -4.00 25.20 6.08
CA THR A 93 -5.43 25.32 5.78
C THR A 93 -5.68 24.88 4.35
N LEU A 94 -6.64 23.98 4.15
CA LEU A 94 -7.16 23.58 2.85
C LEU A 94 -8.52 24.22 2.65
N ARG A 95 -8.65 25.15 1.69
CA ARG A 95 -9.96 25.74 1.35
C ARG A 95 -10.81 24.78 0.52
N PHE A 96 -12.11 24.74 0.80
CA PHE A 96 -13.07 23.98 0.02
C PHE A 96 -13.59 24.77 -1.18
N ALA A 97 -14.06 24.04 -2.18
CA ALA A 97 -14.89 24.62 -3.24
C ALA A 97 -16.24 25.03 -2.66
N LYS A 98 -16.79 26.15 -3.12
CA LYS A 98 -18.12 26.60 -2.70
C LYS A 98 -19.21 25.62 -3.12
N ASP A 99 -19.10 25.10 -4.34
CA ASP A 99 -20.02 24.14 -4.93
C ASP A 99 -19.31 23.33 -6.04
N ASP A 100 -20.03 22.37 -6.61
CA ASP A 100 -19.53 21.49 -7.67
C ASP A 100 -19.12 22.24 -8.94
N ALA A 101 -19.82 23.33 -9.24
CA ALA A 101 -19.58 24.13 -10.44
C ALA A 101 -18.33 25.01 -10.30
N SER A 102 -17.96 25.38 -9.07
CA SER A 102 -16.80 26.22 -8.77
C SER A 102 -15.52 25.43 -8.47
N ARG A 103 -15.48 24.11 -8.69
CA ARG A 103 -14.31 23.30 -8.33
C ARG A 103 -13.12 23.57 -9.23
N GLU A 104 -11.95 23.74 -8.60
CA GLU A 104 -10.68 23.73 -9.29
C GLU A 104 -10.32 22.33 -9.79
N ARG A 105 -9.46 22.29 -10.81
CA ARG A 105 -9.03 21.02 -11.41
C ARG A 105 -8.14 20.25 -10.45
N VAL A 106 -8.57 19.05 -10.07
CA VAL A 106 -7.77 18.13 -9.24
C VAL A 106 -6.44 17.78 -9.93
N PRO A 107 -5.27 18.09 -9.32
CA PRO A 107 -3.99 17.67 -9.87
C PRO A 107 -3.79 16.17 -9.66
N ARG A 108 -3.64 15.42 -10.76
CA ARG A 108 -3.49 13.94 -10.74
C ARG A 108 -2.27 13.49 -11.55
N LEU A 109 -1.67 12.38 -11.13
CA LEU A 109 -0.64 11.64 -11.89
C LEU A 109 -1.23 10.49 -12.72
N TRP A 110 -2.56 10.41 -12.76
CA TRP A 110 -3.36 9.33 -13.33
C TRP A 110 -4.61 9.94 -13.98
N ARG A 111 -5.28 9.19 -14.85
CA ARG A 111 -6.50 9.63 -15.56
C ARG A 111 -7.71 8.83 -15.11
N ALA A 112 -8.79 9.54 -14.80
CA ALA A 112 -10.09 8.93 -14.51
C ALA A 112 -10.67 8.24 -15.74
N ALA A 113 -11.51 7.21 -15.55
CA ALA A 113 -12.12 6.48 -16.64
C ALA A 113 -12.83 7.44 -17.60
N LYS A 114 -13.64 8.36 -17.06
CA LYS A 114 -14.40 9.38 -17.82
C LYS A 114 -13.53 10.36 -18.63
N SER A 115 -12.22 10.45 -18.34
CA SER A 115 -11.29 11.32 -19.08
C SER A 115 -10.59 10.61 -20.24
N LEU A 116 -10.78 9.30 -20.38
CA LEU A 116 -10.31 8.53 -21.52
C LEU A 116 -11.36 8.55 -22.64
N PRO A 117 -10.97 8.34 -23.91
CA PRO A 117 -11.94 8.21 -25.00
C PRO A 117 -12.97 7.11 -24.72
N PRO A 118 -14.17 7.14 -25.33
CA PRO A 118 -15.18 6.09 -25.19
C PRO A 118 -14.61 4.68 -25.42
N ALA A 119 -15.12 3.70 -24.69
CA ALA A 119 -14.67 2.31 -24.80
C ALA A 119 -15.05 1.74 -26.17
N ARG A 120 -14.07 1.18 -26.89
CA ARG A 120 -14.33 0.49 -28.16
C ARG A 120 -14.85 -0.91 -27.88
N GLN A 121 -15.77 -1.41 -28.70
CA GLN A 121 -16.39 -2.72 -28.53
C GLN A 121 -15.36 -3.86 -28.38
N GLU A 122 -14.39 -3.93 -29.30
CA GLU A 122 -13.32 -4.95 -29.33
C GLU A 122 -12.14 -4.63 -28.40
N LYS A 123 -11.88 -3.33 -28.14
CA LYS A 123 -10.74 -2.86 -27.33
C LYS A 123 -11.22 -1.95 -26.20
N PRO A 124 -12.00 -2.47 -25.24
CA PRO A 124 -12.62 -1.66 -24.18
C PRO A 124 -11.60 -0.99 -23.26
N LEU A 125 -10.36 -1.51 -23.21
CA LEU A 125 -9.27 -0.97 -22.38
C LEU A 125 -8.30 -0.08 -23.19
N SER A 126 -8.65 0.27 -24.44
CA SER A 126 -7.79 1.09 -25.29
C SER A 126 -7.39 2.41 -24.62
N GLY A 127 -6.08 2.66 -24.57
CA GLY A 127 -5.49 3.89 -24.02
C GLY A 127 -5.29 3.90 -22.50
N LEU A 128 -5.81 2.91 -21.78
CA LEU A 128 -5.65 2.76 -20.33
C LEU A 128 -4.26 2.24 -19.98
N ARG A 129 -3.61 2.81 -18.97
CA ARG A 129 -2.32 2.35 -18.44
C ARG A 129 -2.56 1.55 -17.17
N ILE A 130 -2.36 0.23 -17.23
CA ILE A 130 -2.51 -0.66 -16.08
C ILE A 130 -1.14 -1.13 -15.63
N ALA A 131 -0.77 -0.87 -14.38
CA ALA A 131 0.40 -1.47 -13.76
C ALA A 131 0.00 -2.73 -12.99
N LEU A 132 0.74 -3.81 -13.24
CA LEU A 132 0.62 -5.06 -12.49
C LEU A 132 1.68 -5.07 -11.40
N ASP A 133 1.24 -5.22 -10.15
CA ASP A 133 2.10 -5.39 -8.99
C ASP A 133 1.90 -6.78 -8.38
N PRO A 134 2.68 -7.78 -8.83
CA PRO A 134 2.67 -9.07 -8.20
C PRO A 134 3.18 -8.96 -6.75
N GLY A 135 2.35 -9.35 -5.80
CA GLY A 135 2.66 -9.38 -4.38
C GLY A 135 3.91 -10.16 -4.02
N HIS A 136 4.57 -9.79 -2.93
CA HIS A 136 5.80 -10.46 -2.44
C HIS A 136 6.93 -10.50 -3.48
N LEU A 137 8.02 -11.22 -3.23
CA LEU A 137 9.15 -11.44 -4.13
C LEU A 137 9.15 -12.86 -4.68
N GLY A 138 8.92 -13.86 -3.82
CA GLY A 138 8.98 -15.27 -4.17
C GLY A 138 10.40 -15.79 -4.37
N GLY A 139 10.58 -16.80 -5.21
CA GLY A 139 11.90 -17.37 -5.54
C GLY A 139 12.67 -17.86 -4.30
N LYS A 140 13.88 -17.31 -4.09
CA LYS A 140 14.71 -17.56 -2.91
C LYS A 140 14.31 -16.72 -1.69
N TRP A 141 13.53 -15.66 -1.90
CA TRP A 141 13.10 -14.73 -0.85
C TRP A 141 11.86 -15.22 -0.10
N ALA A 142 11.09 -16.14 -0.71
CA ALA A 142 9.82 -16.62 -0.16
C ALA A 142 9.91 -17.14 1.29
N LYS A 143 11.04 -17.75 1.67
CA LYS A 143 11.27 -18.21 3.04
C LYS A 143 11.40 -17.05 4.04
N MET A 144 12.20 -16.05 3.70
CA MET A 144 12.36 -14.81 4.48
C MET A 144 11.05 -14.02 4.58
N GLU A 145 10.26 -14.03 3.51
CA GLU A 145 8.94 -13.36 3.52
C GLU A 145 7.91 -14.12 4.38
N GLU A 146 8.20 -15.36 4.78
CA GLU A 146 7.25 -16.27 5.46
C GLU A 146 5.95 -16.47 4.65
N ARG A 147 6.02 -16.29 3.33
CA ARG A 147 4.92 -16.48 2.38
C ARG A 147 5.18 -17.67 1.48
N TRP A 148 5.46 -18.79 2.13
CA TRP A 148 5.77 -20.06 1.49
C TRP A 148 5.36 -21.23 2.37
N PHE A 149 5.20 -22.39 1.74
CA PHE A 149 5.09 -23.67 2.44
C PHE A 149 5.30 -24.87 1.51
N GLN A 150 5.36 -26.07 2.08
CA GLN A 150 5.43 -27.33 1.35
C GLN A 150 4.70 -28.43 2.14
N VAL A 151 3.96 -29.29 1.44
CA VAL A 151 3.26 -30.45 2.05
C VAL A 151 3.89 -31.73 1.50
N GLY A 152 4.54 -32.53 2.36
CA GLY A 152 5.29 -33.72 1.93
C GLY A 152 6.27 -33.41 0.79
N GLU A 153 6.34 -34.30 -0.19
CA GLU A 153 7.24 -34.18 -1.36
C GLU A 153 6.69 -33.29 -2.50
N SER A 154 5.63 -32.50 -2.24
CA SER A 154 5.04 -31.60 -3.24
C SER A 154 5.98 -30.46 -3.63
N GLN A 155 5.67 -29.77 -4.74
CA GLN A 155 6.41 -28.57 -5.10
C GLN A 155 6.12 -27.44 -4.10
N PRO A 156 7.14 -26.71 -3.61
CA PRO A 156 6.92 -25.62 -2.66
C PRO A 156 6.01 -24.53 -3.22
N VAL A 157 4.99 -24.19 -2.46
CA VAL A 157 4.09 -23.07 -2.75
C VAL A 157 4.75 -21.79 -2.26
N LYS A 158 4.86 -20.79 -3.14
CA LYS A 158 5.51 -19.49 -2.86
C LYS A 158 4.63 -18.41 -3.43
N GLU A 159 3.98 -17.61 -2.59
CA GLU A 159 2.97 -16.65 -3.03
C GLU A 159 3.51 -15.70 -4.12
N GLY A 160 4.71 -15.16 -3.91
CA GLY A 160 5.32 -14.24 -4.88
C GLY A 160 5.60 -14.86 -6.25
N ASN A 161 5.71 -16.19 -6.36
CA ASN A 161 5.78 -16.90 -7.64
C ASN A 161 4.38 -17.05 -8.27
N LEU A 162 3.37 -17.38 -7.46
CA LEU A 162 1.98 -17.51 -7.92
C LEU A 162 1.47 -16.19 -8.48
N ALA A 163 1.61 -15.10 -7.72
CA ALA A 163 1.24 -13.75 -8.15
C ALA A 163 1.95 -13.34 -9.45
N LEU A 164 3.24 -13.64 -9.57
CA LEU A 164 4.00 -13.33 -10.78
C LEU A 164 3.53 -14.15 -11.99
N LYS A 165 3.10 -15.40 -11.79
CA LYS A 165 2.53 -16.24 -12.85
C LYS A 165 1.19 -15.66 -13.33
N VAL A 166 0.29 -15.27 -12.42
CA VAL A 166 -0.98 -14.60 -12.77
C VAL A 166 -0.70 -13.34 -13.59
N ALA A 167 0.23 -12.49 -13.16
CA ALA A 167 0.55 -11.26 -13.89
C ALA A 167 1.04 -11.50 -15.32
N ARG A 168 1.80 -12.58 -15.54
CA ARG A 168 2.30 -12.97 -16.86
C ARG A 168 1.19 -13.48 -17.79
N ILE A 169 0.18 -14.15 -17.24
CA ILE A 169 -1.01 -14.61 -17.97
C ILE A 169 -1.95 -13.41 -18.26
N LEU A 170 -2.13 -12.52 -17.29
CA LEU A 170 -2.99 -11.37 -17.38
C LEU A 170 -2.49 -10.33 -18.40
N ALA A 171 -1.19 -10.06 -18.42
CA ALA A 171 -0.60 -9.02 -19.25
C ALA A 171 -0.92 -9.12 -20.76
N PRO A 172 -0.75 -10.26 -21.45
CA PRO A 172 -1.10 -10.35 -22.87
C PRO A 172 -2.60 -10.12 -23.10
N ARG A 173 -3.47 -10.62 -22.22
CA ARG A 173 -4.93 -10.46 -22.34
C ARG A 173 -5.38 -9.01 -22.21
N LEU A 174 -4.81 -8.28 -21.24
CA LEU A 174 -5.08 -6.84 -21.11
C LEU A 174 -4.57 -6.04 -22.32
N LYS A 175 -3.43 -6.44 -22.90
CA LYS A 175 -2.89 -5.80 -24.11
C LYS A 175 -3.77 -6.04 -25.33
N GLU A 176 -4.31 -7.24 -25.49
CA GLU A 176 -5.25 -7.59 -26.56
C GLU A 176 -6.50 -6.69 -26.52
N LEU A 177 -6.99 -6.39 -25.31
CA LEU A 177 -8.09 -5.47 -25.06
C LEU A 177 -7.71 -3.97 -25.21
N GLY A 178 -6.46 -3.68 -25.58
CA GLY A 178 -5.95 -2.34 -25.89
C GLY A 178 -5.25 -1.61 -24.75
N ALA A 179 -5.09 -2.22 -23.57
CA ALA A 179 -4.40 -1.58 -22.46
C ALA A 179 -2.88 -1.49 -22.68
N LYS A 180 -2.27 -0.40 -22.20
CA LYS A 180 -0.82 -0.32 -22.00
C LYS A 180 -0.47 -0.96 -20.65
N VAL A 181 0.01 -2.20 -20.70
CA VAL A 181 0.40 -2.94 -19.49
C VAL A 181 1.83 -2.63 -19.06
N LEU A 182 2.00 -2.31 -17.79
CA LEU A 182 3.26 -2.01 -17.13
C LEU A 182 3.48 -3.03 -16.00
N PHE A 183 4.72 -3.34 -15.66
CA PHE A 183 5.04 -4.19 -14.51
C PHE A 183 5.75 -3.37 -13.45
N VAL A 184 5.25 -3.42 -12.21
CA VAL A 184 5.98 -2.92 -11.03
C VAL A 184 7.18 -3.83 -10.75
N ARG A 185 7.00 -5.14 -10.93
CA ARG A 185 8.08 -6.14 -11.08
C ARG A 185 7.66 -7.25 -12.04
N ASN A 186 8.63 -7.85 -12.72
CA ASN A 186 8.39 -8.97 -13.65
C ASN A 186 9.29 -10.19 -13.40
N ARG A 187 10.04 -10.18 -12.29
CA ARG A 187 10.96 -11.24 -11.83
C ARG A 187 10.84 -11.39 -10.32
N SER A 188 11.39 -12.48 -9.79
CA SER A 188 11.47 -12.78 -8.35
C SER A 188 12.67 -12.13 -7.66
N GLN A 189 13.09 -10.97 -8.14
CA GLN A 189 14.18 -10.18 -7.54
C GLN A 189 13.61 -8.89 -6.95
N PRO A 190 14.14 -8.42 -5.80
CA PRO A 190 13.78 -7.14 -5.24
C PRO A 190 14.13 -6.03 -6.22
N ILE A 191 13.28 -5.00 -6.28
CA ILE A 191 13.56 -3.79 -7.05
C ILE A 191 14.30 -2.75 -6.20
N THR A 192 14.27 -2.88 -4.88
CA THR A 192 15.13 -2.12 -3.98
C THR A 192 16.58 -2.60 -4.09
N SER A 193 17.51 -1.64 -4.11
CA SER A 193 18.95 -1.92 -4.04
C SER A 193 19.38 -2.32 -2.63
N LYS A 194 18.55 -2.08 -1.63
CA LYS A 194 18.80 -2.41 -0.22
C LYS A 194 18.65 -3.90 0.07
N ARG A 195 19.32 -4.38 1.11
CA ARG A 195 19.29 -5.76 1.61
C ARG A 195 19.10 -5.75 3.14
N PRO A 196 18.80 -6.89 3.77
CA PRO A 196 18.66 -6.95 5.23
C PRO A 196 19.84 -6.32 5.97
N ASP A 197 21.07 -6.57 5.54
CA ASP A 197 22.27 -5.99 6.18
C ASP A 197 22.28 -4.45 6.20
N ASP A 198 21.66 -3.77 5.24
CA ASP A 198 21.53 -2.30 5.25
C ASP A 198 20.67 -1.78 6.42
N PHE A 199 19.92 -2.65 7.09
CA PHE A 199 18.95 -2.30 8.11
C PHE A 199 19.33 -2.72 9.53
N LYS A 200 20.48 -3.37 9.76
CA LYS A 200 20.88 -3.85 11.09
C LYS A 200 20.81 -2.78 12.18
N GLU A 201 21.44 -1.64 11.93
CA GLU A 201 21.46 -0.52 12.88
C GLU A 201 20.05 0.02 13.17
N LEU A 202 19.20 0.14 12.14
CA LEU A 202 17.82 0.58 12.33
C LEU A 202 16.98 -0.47 13.06
N GLY A 203 17.14 -1.74 12.71
CA GLY A 203 16.44 -2.85 13.34
C GLY A 203 16.76 -2.95 14.83
N LYS A 204 18.04 -2.82 15.19
CA LYS A 204 18.47 -2.78 16.59
C LYS A 204 17.85 -1.63 17.36
N LYS A 205 17.82 -0.42 16.78
CA LYS A 205 17.18 0.75 17.40
C LYS A 205 15.69 0.54 17.63
N ILE A 206 14.97 0.01 16.64
CA ILE A 206 13.54 -0.28 16.76
C ILE A 206 13.29 -1.32 17.87
N LEU A 207 14.09 -2.38 17.93
CA LEU A 207 13.95 -3.40 18.96
C LEU A 207 14.16 -2.83 20.37
N ILE A 208 15.20 -2.00 20.56
CA ILE A 208 15.45 -1.32 21.84
C ILE A 208 14.28 -0.41 22.22
N GLN A 209 13.76 0.37 21.28
CA GLN A 209 12.58 1.22 21.50
C GLN A 209 11.33 0.42 21.86
N ASN A 210 11.18 -0.78 21.30
CA ASN A 210 10.08 -1.69 21.58
C ASN A 210 10.29 -2.56 22.83
N GLY A 211 11.26 -2.22 23.69
CA GLY A 211 11.46 -2.90 24.98
C GLY A 211 12.37 -4.11 24.95
N VAL A 212 13.18 -4.29 23.90
CA VAL A 212 14.24 -5.32 23.83
C VAL A 212 15.61 -4.64 24.04
N PRO A 213 16.06 -4.40 25.29
CA PRO A 213 17.23 -3.56 25.57
C PRO A 213 18.55 -4.15 25.05
N GLN A 214 18.63 -5.47 24.94
CA GLN A 214 19.78 -6.19 24.39
C GLN A 214 19.32 -7.15 23.28
N PRO A 215 19.01 -6.65 22.08
CA PRO A 215 18.57 -7.50 20.98
C PRO A 215 19.66 -8.50 20.60
N ARG A 216 19.29 -9.77 20.43
CA ARG A 216 20.19 -10.77 19.84
C ARG A 216 20.42 -10.44 18.37
N GLU A 217 21.60 -10.70 17.85
CA GLU A 217 21.92 -10.38 16.46
C GLU A 217 21.22 -11.34 15.48
N ASP A 218 21.10 -12.62 15.82
CA ASP A 218 20.64 -13.69 14.92
C ASP A 218 19.79 -14.75 15.64
N PHE A 219 19.15 -15.62 14.87
CA PHE A 219 18.42 -16.82 15.28
C PHE A 219 18.93 -18.05 14.53
N ALA A 220 19.07 -19.17 15.24
CA ALA A 220 19.50 -20.44 14.64
C ALA A 220 18.33 -21.22 14.03
N ASP A 221 17.22 -21.32 14.77
CA ASP A 221 15.99 -21.97 14.31
C ASP A 221 15.00 -20.89 13.82
N PRO A 222 14.57 -20.89 12.54
CA PRO A 222 13.56 -19.96 12.03
C PRO A 222 12.17 -20.13 12.68
N ASP A 223 11.97 -21.17 13.49
CA ASP A 223 10.72 -21.40 14.22
C ASP A 223 10.85 -21.11 15.73
N GLU A 224 12.00 -20.60 16.19
CA GLU A 224 12.13 -20.23 17.61
C GLU A 224 11.21 -19.03 17.96
N PRO A 225 10.47 -19.07 19.08
CA PRO A 225 9.54 -18.01 19.44
C PRO A 225 10.18 -16.62 19.59
N ALA A 226 11.46 -16.59 19.98
CA ALA A 226 12.19 -15.34 20.23
C ALA A 226 12.88 -14.76 18.97
N LYS A 227 12.65 -15.32 17.78
CA LYS A 227 13.27 -14.80 16.54
C LYS A 227 12.87 -13.37 16.24
N GLU A 228 11.64 -12.98 16.58
CA GLU A 228 11.11 -11.63 16.33
C GLU A 228 11.86 -10.54 17.10
N GLN A 229 12.56 -10.93 18.16
CA GLN A 229 13.38 -10.04 18.99
C GLN A 229 14.84 -9.94 18.49
N THR A 230 15.14 -10.45 17.29
CA THR A 230 16.49 -10.44 16.72
C THR A 230 16.69 -9.33 15.70
N VAL A 231 17.92 -8.80 15.65
CA VAL A 231 18.31 -7.79 14.66
C VAL A 231 18.13 -8.33 13.23
N ARG A 232 18.48 -9.60 12.98
CA ARG A 232 18.26 -10.24 11.68
C ARG A 232 16.79 -10.22 11.27
N TRP A 233 15.88 -10.73 12.10
CA TRP A 233 14.45 -10.79 11.74
C TRP A 233 13.89 -9.38 11.47
N GLN A 234 14.19 -8.42 12.34
CA GLN A 234 13.75 -7.04 12.17
C GLN A 234 14.31 -6.42 10.88
N SER A 235 15.57 -6.72 10.54
CA SER A 235 16.21 -6.26 9.31
C SER A 235 15.58 -6.87 8.05
N GLU A 236 15.19 -8.15 8.11
CA GLU A 236 14.47 -8.84 7.04
C GLU A 236 13.09 -8.20 6.82
N ILE A 237 12.32 -7.93 7.89
CA ILE A 237 11.04 -7.21 7.83
C ILE A 237 11.18 -5.82 7.21
N LEU A 238 12.16 -5.03 7.66
CA LEU A 238 12.46 -3.71 7.11
C LEU A 238 12.79 -3.76 5.61
N PHE A 239 13.49 -4.81 5.18
CA PHE A 239 13.82 -5.03 3.77
C PHE A 239 12.58 -5.31 2.91
N TYR A 240 11.84 -6.39 3.17
CA TYR A 240 10.79 -6.82 2.23
C TYR A 240 9.44 -6.11 2.45
N ARG A 241 9.11 -5.73 3.69
CA ARG A 241 7.81 -5.14 4.03
C ARG A 241 7.80 -3.62 3.94
N HIS A 242 8.93 -2.95 4.12
CA HIS A 242 9.02 -1.49 4.06
C HIS A 242 9.83 -0.99 2.86
N SER A 243 11.12 -1.35 2.77
CA SER A 243 12.03 -0.82 1.75
C SER A 243 11.60 -1.20 0.32
N GLU A 244 11.29 -2.47 0.09
CA GLU A 244 10.84 -2.96 -1.20
C GLU A 244 9.53 -2.29 -1.65
N ILE A 245 8.50 -2.24 -0.79
CA ILE A 245 7.21 -1.60 -1.13
C ILE A 245 7.38 -0.10 -1.39
N ARG A 246 8.17 0.61 -0.57
CA ARG A 246 8.47 2.04 -0.79
C ARG A 246 9.24 2.26 -2.10
N ARG A 247 10.11 1.34 -2.50
CA ARG A 247 10.77 1.40 -3.82
C ARG A 247 9.78 1.17 -4.95
N ARG A 248 8.80 0.28 -4.78
CA ARG A 248 7.71 0.08 -5.76
C ARG A 248 6.88 1.33 -5.92
N ALA A 249 6.53 1.98 -4.81
CA ALA A 249 5.82 3.26 -4.83
C ALA A 249 6.60 4.34 -5.60
N LEU A 250 7.92 4.42 -5.40
CA LEU A 250 8.75 5.35 -6.15
C LEU A 250 8.72 5.08 -7.66
N LEU A 251 8.80 3.81 -8.06
CA LEU A 251 8.71 3.39 -9.47
C LEU A 251 7.34 3.75 -10.07
N VAL A 252 6.27 3.40 -9.37
CA VAL A 252 4.88 3.71 -9.77
C VAL A 252 4.70 5.21 -9.97
N ASN A 253 5.12 6.00 -8.99
CA ASN A 253 4.83 7.43 -8.91
C ASN A 253 5.72 8.31 -9.79
N THR A 254 6.90 7.84 -10.23
CA THR A 254 7.87 8.70 -10.94
C THR A 254 8.25 8.20 -12.34
N LYS A 255 7.93 6.95 -12.68
CA LYS A 255 8.24 6.38 -14.00
C LYS A 255 7.02 5.77 -14.67
N LEU A 256 6.25 4.96 -13.95
CA LEU A 256 5.17 4.20 -14.56
C LEU A 256 3.94 5.05 -14.83
N HIS A 257 3.58 5.97 -13.93
CA HIS A 257 2.38 6.82 -14.02
C HIS A 257 1.15 6.05 -14.57
N PRO A 258 0.75 4.94 -13.93
CA PRO A 258 -0.41 4.18 -14.38
C PRO A 258 -1.71 4.92 -14.02
N ASP A 259 -2.77 4.59 -14.76
CA ASP A 259 -4.12 5.02 -14.41
C ASP A 259 -4.74 4.11 -13.33
N LEU A 260 -4.28 2.86 -13.26
CA LEU A 260 -4.69 1.86 -12.28
C LEU A 260 -3.52 0.93 -11.95
N VAL A 261 -3.35 0.59 -10.67
CA VAL A 261 -2.50 -0.52 -10.24
C VAL A 261 -3.37 -1.68 -9.76
N LEU A 262 -3.08 -2.88 -10.24
CA LEU A 262 -3.61 -4.13 -9.70
C LEU A 262 -2.53 -4.79 -8.85
N CYS A 263 -2.77 -4.84 -7.53
CA CYS A 263 -1.92 -5.61 -6.62
C CYS A 263 -2.45 -7.05 -6.56
N LEU A 264 -1.63 -8.01 -7.01
CA LEU A 264 -2.03 -9.40 -7.18
C LEU A 264 -1.46 -10.25 -6.03
N HIS A 265 -2.33 -10.83 -5.22
CA HIS A 265 -1.96 -11.63 -4.07
C HIS A 265 -2.75 -12.95 -4.02
N PHE A 266 -2.36 -13.82 -3.09
CA PHE A 266 -3.15 -14.98 -2.64
C PHE A 266 -3.25 -14.89 -1.12
N ASN A 267 -4.39 -15.29 -0.57
CA ASN A 267 -4.56 -15.29 0.87
C ASN A 267 -4.04 -16.60 1.50
N ALA A 268 -3.94 -16.64 2.83
CA ALA A 268 -3.65 -17.85 3.59
C ALA A 268 -4.41 -17.81 4.93
N GLU A 269 -4.75 -18.99 5.44
CA GLU A 269 -5.39 -19.16 6.76
C GLU A 269 -4.40 -19.74 7.79
N PRO A 270 -4.60 -19.49 9.09
CA PRO A 270 -3.90 -20.23 10.13
C PRO A 270 -4.18 -21.74 10.01
N TRP A 271 -3.14 -22.55 10.18
CA TRP A 271 -3.18 -23.97 9.85
C TRP A 271 -2.41 -24.89 10.80
N GLY A 272 -2.26 -24.42 12.05
CA GLY A 272 -1.55 -25.13 13.10
C GLY A 272 -0.03 -25.00 12.97
N ASP A 273 0.67 -26.10 13.25
CA ASP A 273 2.13 -26.17 13.30
C ASP A 273 2.76 -25.95 11.90
N PRO A 274 3.54 -24.86 11.69
CA PRO A 274 4.23 -24.62 10.43
C PRO A 274 5.26 -25.70 10.06
N LYS A 275 5.77 -26.47 11.03
CA LYS A 275 6.68 -27.61 10.79
C LYS A 275 5.94 -28.82 10.23
N ASN A 276 4.64 -28.94 10.53
CA ASN A 276 3.76 -30.02 10.08
C ASN A 276 2.45 -29.44 9.53
N PRO A 277 2.51 -28.67 8.43
CA PRO A 277 1.38 -27.88 7.98
C PRO A 277 0.23 -28.76 7.52
N THR A 278 -0.97 -28.49 8.01
CA THR A 278 -2.19 -29.18 7.59
C THR A 278 -3.04 -28.26 6.72
N LEU A 279 -3.33 -28.68 5.48
CA LEU A 279 -4.20 -27.91 4.60
C LEU A 279 -5.57 -27.68 5.23
N VAL A 280 -6.11 -26.48 5.08
CA VAL A 280 -7.43 -26.11 5.59
C VAL A 280 -8.51 -26.34 4.53
N ASP A 281 -9.77 -26.37 4.95
CA ASP A 281 -10.89 -26.43 4.01
C ASP A 281 -11.42 -25.05 3.61
N LYS A 282 -11.13 -24.02 4.43
CA LYS A 282 -11.55 -22.64 4.17
C LYS A 282 -10.90 -22.11 2.91
N ASN A 283 -11.72 -21.55 2.02
CA ASN A 283 -11.29 -20.83 0.84
C ASN A 283 -12.25 -19.66 0.61
N HIS A 284 -11.72 -18.48 0.28
CA HIS A 284 -12.50 -17.26 0.18
C HIS A 284 -11.83 -16.24 -0.72
N LEU A 285 -12.60 -15.20 -1.03
CA LEU A 285 -12.22 -14.08 -1.87
C LEU A 285 -12.43 -12.79 -1.10
N HIS A 286 -11.49 -11.87 -1.21
CA HIS A 286 -11.76 -10.47 -0.94
C HIS A 286 -10.83 -9.54 -1.71
N LEU A 287 -11.24 -8.28 -1.78
CA LEU A 287 -10.50 -7.19 -2.39
C LEU A 287 -10.32 -6.06 -1.38
N LEU A 288 -9.22 -5.32 -1.52
CA LEU A 288 -8.92 -4.18 -0.66
C LEU A 288 -8.69 -2.92 -1.50
N VAL A 289 -9.15 -1.79 -0.97
CA VAL A 289 -8.82 -0.43 -1.42
C VAL A 289 -8.32 0.39 -0.23
N ASN A 290 -7.74 1.56 -0.48
CA ASN A 290 -7.20 2.39 0.60
C ASN A 290 -8.32 3.00 1.47
N GLY A 291 -8.13 3.02 2.79
CA GLY A 291 -9.02 3.64 3.76
C GLY A 291 -8.89 2.99 5.14
N SER A 292 -9.82 3.24 6.06
CA SER A 292 -9.89 2.60 7.39
C SER A 292 -8.61 2.72 8.22
N TYR A 293 -8.01 3.92 8.25
CA TYR A 293 -6.82 4.23 9.05
C TYR A 293 -7.17 4.22 10.55
N LEU A 294 -6.23 3.76 11.36
CA LEU A 294 -6.33 3.84 12.82
C LEU A 294 -5.94 5.22 13.33
N GLU A 295 -6.49 5.64 14.46
CA GLU A 295 -6.10 6.89 15.13
C GLU A 295 -4.58 6.94 15.38
N SER A 296 -3.99 5.85 15.85
CA SER A 296 -2.54 5.74 16.08
C SER A 296 -1.70 5.83 14.80
N GLU A 297 -2.24 5.41 13.66
CA GLU A 297 -1.58 5.58 12.35
C GLU A 297 -1.67 7.04 11.88
N LEU A 298 -2.78 7.72 12.16
CA LEU A 298 -3.00 9.12 11.81
C LEU A 298 -2.15 10.09 12.65
N GLU A 299 -1.64 9.66 13.81
CA GLU A 299 -0.63 10.41 14.57
C GLU A 299 0.69 10.54 13.80
N LEU A 300 1.00 9.59 12.90
CA LEU A 300 2.22 9.63 12.09
C LEU A 300 2.07 10.62 10.94
N ASP A 301 2.95 11.62 10.91
CA ASP A 301 2.89 12.74 9.97
C ASP A 301 2.96 12.28 8.50
N ASP A 302 3.78 11.27 8.17
CA ASP A 302 3.88 10.73 6.80
C ASP A 302 2.66 9.91 6.38
N GLU A 303 2.03 9.20 7.32
CA GLU A 303 0.82 8.43 7.03
C GLU A 303 -0.38 9.35 6.83
N ARG A 304 -0.59 10.31 7.73
CA ARG A 304 -1.63 11.34 7.61
C ARG A 304 -1.48 12.15 6.32
N PHE A 305 -0.25 12.54 5.99
CA PHE A 305 0.03 13.24 4.73
C PHE A 305 -0.32 12.42 3.48
N GLU A 306 0.11 11.16 3.39
CA GLU A 306 -0.19 10.35 2.21
C GLU A 306 -1.68 9.94 2.15
N MET A 307 -2.36 9.77 3.29
CA MET A 307 -3.83 9.61 3.36
C MET A 307 -4.53 10.83 2.75
N LEU A 308 -4.21 12.03 3.23
CA LEU A 308 -4.77 13.29 2.72
C LEU A 308 -4.52 13.45 1.22
N ARG A 309 -3.32 13.13 0.75
CA ARG A 309 -3.01 13.17 -0.68
C ARG A 309 -3.83 12.18 -1.50
N LYS A 310 -4.06 10.97 -0.97
CA LYS A 310 -4.88 9.97 -1.63
C LYS A 310 -6.33 10.45 -1.74
N LEU A 311 -6.89 10.93 -0.64
CA LEU A 311 -8.22 11.53 -0.56
C LEU A 311 -8.38 12.67 -1.58
N LEU A 312 -7.49 13.66 -1.53
CA LEU A 312 -7.56 14.84 -2.38
C LEU A 312 -7.30 14.55 -3.86
N SER A 313 -6.60 13.46 -4.16
CA SER A 313 -6.45 13.01 -5.56
C SER A 313 -7.75 12.45 -6.15
N ARG A 314 -8.77 12.20 -5.31
CA ARG A 314 -10.07 11.58 -5.66
C ARG A 314 -9.90 10.17 -6.22
N ALA A 315 -8.92 9.42 -5.72
CA ALA A 315 -8.66 8.05 -6.19
C ALA A 315 -9.78 7.08 -5.80
N TYR A 316 -10.39 7.26 -4.63
CA TYR A 316 -11.44 6.38 -4.11
C TYR A 316 -12.65 6.23 -5.06
N GLU A 317 -13.00 7.29 -5.79
CA GLU A 317 -14.08 7.29 -6.79
C GLU A 317 -13.85 6.32 -7.94
N GLU A 318 -12.59 5.99 -8.24
CA GLU A 318 -12.26 4.97 -9.22
C GLU A 318 -12.00 3.63 -8.53
N GLU A 319 -11.33 3.63 -7.38
CA GLU A 319 -10.97 2.41 -6.65
C GLU A 319 -12.18 1.56 -6.28
N LEU A 320 -13.21 2.15 -5.66
CA LEU A 320 -14.36 1.38 -5.20
C LEU A 320 -15.19 0.78 -6.36
N PRO A 321 -15.58 1.54 -7.40
CA PRO A 321 -16.31 0.96 -8.53
C PRO A 321 -15.52 -0.10 -9.29
N ILE A 322 -14.21 0.10 -9.49
CA ILE A 322 -13.34 -0.92 -10.11
C ILE A 322 -13.28 -2.18 -9.24
N ALA A 323 -13.08 -2.01 -7.92
CA ALA A 323 -13.05 -3.13 -6.98
C ALA A 323 -14.38 -3.88 -6.95
N ASN A 324 -15.53 -3.19 -6.96
CA ASN A 324 -16.84 -3.83 -7.03
C ASN A 324 -17.01 -4.66 -8.32
N ALA A 325 -16.65 -4.11 -9.48
CA ALA A 325 -16.77 -4.83 -10.75
C ALA A 325 -15.85 -6.06 -10.81
N ILE A 326 -14.60 -5.93 -10.33
CA ILE A 326 -13.67 -7.06 -10.23
C ILE A 326 -14.16 -8.10 -9.23
N ALA A 327 -14.61 -7.68 -8.05
CA ALA A 327 -15.13 -8.58 -7.04
C ALA A 327 -16.33 -9.39 -7.55
N ALA A 328 -17.30 -8.75 -8.21
CA ALA A 328 -18.46 -9.43 -8.78
C ALA A 328 -18.05 -10.45 -9.86
N ALA A 329 -17.12 -10.07 -10.75
CA ALA A 329 -16.60 -10.96 -11.78
C ALA A 329 -15.83 -12.16 -11.19
N MET A 330 -14.97 -11.92 -10.19
CA MET A 330 -14.23 -12.98 -9.50
C MET A 330 -15.16 -13.88 -8.68
N ALA A 331 -16.15 -13.36 -7.98
CA ALA A 331 -17.12 -14.18 -7.24
C ALA A 331 -17.87 -15.12 -8.20
N LYS A 332 -18.28 -14.61 -9.38
CA LYS A 332 -18.90 -15.42 -10.43
C LYS A 332 -17.93 -16.46 -11.01
N GLU A 333 -16.68 -16.11 -11.23
CA GLU A 333 -15.71 -17.03 -11.84
C GLU A 333 -15.25 -18.12 -10.86
N THR A 334 -15.00 -17.76 -9.60
CA THR A 334 -14.43 -18.65 -8.58
C THR A 334 -15.47 -19.40 -7.75
N GLN A 335 -16.69 -18.88 -7.68
CA GLN A 335 -17.76 -19.36 -6.79
C GLN A 335 -17.36 -19.37 -5.30
N LEU A 336 -16.35 -18.58 -4.92
CA LEU A 336 -15.89 -18.51 -3.53
C LEU A 336 -16.75 -17.57 -2.69
N PRO A 337 -16.95 -17.89 -1.40
CA PRO A 337 -17.57 -16.96 -0.46
C PRO A 337 -16.66 -15.74 -0.21
N ALA A 338 -17.28 -14.65 0.25
CA ALA A 338 -16.54 -13.51 0.74
C ALA A 338 -15.74 -13.89 1.99
N TYR A 339 -14.51 -13.35 2.12
CA TYR A 339 -13.79 -13.40 3.38
C TYR A 339 -14.56 -12.61 4.43
N GLU A 340 -14.67 -13.12 5.65
CA GLU A 340 -15.19 -12.36 6.77
C GLU A 340 -14.07 -12.12 7.78
N TYR A 341 -13.73 -10.84 7.97
CA TYR A 341 -12.74 -10.44 8.96
C TYR A 341 -13.23 -10.79 10.38
N PRO A 342 -12.42 -11.49 11.20
CA PRO A 342 -12.83 -11.86 12.55
C PRO A 342 -13.13 -10.66 13.45
N THR A 343 -12.49 -9.51 13.19
CA THR A 343 -12.71 -8.24 13.86
C THR A 343 -12.66 -7.11 12.85
N ALA A 344 -13.43 -6.04 13.08
CA ALA A 344 -13.39 -4.82 12.29
C ALA A 344 -12.47 -3.77 12.93
N ASN A 345 -11.31 -4.20 13.46
CA ASN A 345 -10.44 -3.31 14.24
C ASN A 345 -9.55 -2.41 13.40
N ASN A 346 -9.30 -2.75 12.13
CA ASN A 346 -8.41 -2.03 11.21
C ASN A 346 -8.87 -2.15 9.75
N VAL A 347 -10.16 -2.35 9.55
CA VAL A 347 -10.77 -2.66 8.27
C VAL A 347 -12.24 -2.28 8.29
N THR A 348 -12.76 -1.80 7.16
CA THR A 348 -14.19 -1.48 7.00
C THR A 348 -14.72 -2.17 5.75
N LYS A 349 -15.82 -2.92 5.89
CA LYS A 349 -16.53 -3.52 4.74
C LYS A 349 -17.22 -2.41 3.94
N ILE A 350 -17.00 -2.36 2.64
CA ILE A 350 -17.52 -1.31 1.76
C ILE A 350 -18.00 -1.88 0.42
N GLY A 351 -18.63 -1.04 -0.38
CA GLY A 351 -19.15 -1.45 -1.68
C GLY A 351 -20.42 -2.29 -1.58
N SER A 352 -20.87 -2.79 -2.72
CA SER A 352 -22.19 -3.45 -2.84
C SER A 352 -22.09 -4.97 -2.96
N THR A 353 -20.91 -5.52 -3.20
CA THR A 353 -20.73 -6.96 -3.47
C THR A 353 -20.58 -7.79 -2.19
N GLY A 354 -20.19 -7.16 -1.08
CA GLY A 354 -19.83 -7.85 0.16
C GLY A 354 -18.40 -8.41 0.18
N TYR A 355 -17.61 -8.22 -0.88
CA TYR A 355 -16.24 -8.74 -1.01
C TYR A 355 -15.15 -7.66 -0.85
N VAL A 356 -15.52 -6.39 -0.77
CA VAL A 356 -14.57 -5.27 -0.79
C VAL A 356 -14.42 -4.66 0.59
N TYR A 357 -13.19 -4.38 0.98
CA TYR A 357 -12.88 -3.70 2.24
C TYR A 357 -11.94 -2.51 2.04
N ALA A 358 -12.12 -1.46 2.83
CA ALA A 358 -11.16 -0.38 3.00
C ALA A 358 -10.14 -0.77 4.08
N ARG A 359 -8.85 -0.59 3.80
CA ARG A 359 -7.76 -0.89 4.74
C ARG A 359 -6.50 -0.07 4.44
N ASN A 360 -5.77 0.34 5.49
CA ASN A 360 -4.50 1.05 5.36
C ASN A 360 -3.36 0.06 5.08
N LEU A 361 -3.16 -0.31 3.80
CA LEU A 361 -1.99 -1.05 3.35
C LEU A 361 -0.95 -0.13 2.74
N LEU A 362 0.34 -0.35 3.03
CA LEU A 362 1.44 0.51 2.59
C LEU A 362 1.45 0.79 1.08
N ALA A 363 1.19 -0.22 0.24
CA ALA A 363 1.11 -0.03 -1.22
C ALA A 363 -0.08 0.85 -1.62
N THR A 364 -1.28 0.55 -1.08
CA THR A 364 -2.52 1.29 -1.36
C THR A 364 -2.42 2.77 -0.94
N ARG A 365 -1.71 3.03 0.16
CA ARG A 365 -1.39 4.37 0.69
C ARG A 365 -0.40 5.13 -0.18
N LEU A 366 0.69 4.48 -0.60
CA LEU A 366 1.82 5.19 -1.22
C LEU A 366 1.73 5.31 -2.75
N TYR A 367 0.94 4.48 -3.43
CA TYR A 367 0.78 4.56 -4.88
C TYR A 367 -0.21 5.68 -5.21
N ARG A 368 0.27 6.71 -5.91
CA ARG A 368 -0.46 7.96 -6.19
C ARG A 368 -1.32 7.85 -7.44
N CYS A 369 -2.11 6.78 -7.49
CA CYS A 369 -3.13 6.44 -8.48
C CYS A 369 -4.15 5.49 -7.83
N PRO A 370 -5.29 5.20 -8.48
CA PRO A 370 -6.17 4.12 -8.07
C PRO A 370 -5.41 2.79 -7.94
N VAL A 371 -5.66 2.08 -6.84
CA VAL A 371 -5.13 0.74 -6.53
C VAL A 371 -6.27 -0.17 -6.13
N VAL A 372 -6.32 -1.35 -6.75
CA VAL A 372 -7.18 -2.45 -6.29
C VAL A 372 -6.30 -3.62 -5.91
N TYR A 373 -6.40 -4.04 -4.65
CA TYR A 373 -5.68 -5.17 -4.09
C TYR A 373 -6.57 -6.40 -4.15
N CYS A 374 -6.07 -7.48 -4.76
CA CYS A 374 -6.86 -8.68 -5.02
C CYS A 374 -6.26 -9.86 -4.25
N GLU A 375 -7.05 -10.46 -3.35
CA GLU A 375 -6.69 -11.66 -2.61
C GLU A 375 -7.72 -12.79 -2.87
N PRO A 376 -7.79 -13.32 -4.11
CA PRO A 376 -8.53 -14.55 -4.35
C PRO A 376 -7.71 -15.76 -3.88
N TYR A 377 -8.43 -16.76 -3.42
CA TYR A 377 -7.94 -18.05 -2.95
C TYR A 377 -7.09 -18.01 -1.70
N VAL A 378 -7.42 -18.91 -0.78
CA VAL A 378 -6.56 -19.30 0.33
C VAL A 378 -5.58 -20.34 -0.18
N MET A 379 -4.31 -19.97 -0.42
CA MET A 379 -3.30 -20.82 -1.07
C MET A 379 -3.04 -22.13 -0.33
N ASN A 380 -3.27 -22.16 0.98
CA ASN A 380 -3.17 -23.34 1.83
C ASN A 380 -4.51 -24.06 2.09
N SER A 381 -5.55 -23.74 1.33
CA SER A 381 -6.75 -24.55 1.27
C SER A 381 -6.49 -25.83 0.47
N ARG A 382 -7.18 -26.93 0.78
CA ARG A 382 -7.03 -28.20 0.04
C ARG A 382 -7.29 -28.04 -1.46
N ASP A 383 -8.36 -27.33 -1.82
CA ASP A 383 -8.73 -27.06 -3.22
C ASP A 383 -7.65 -26.21 -3.92
N ALA A 384 -7.32 -25.03 -3.38
CA ALA A 384 -6.36 -24.15 -4.02
C ALA A 384 -4.98 -24.80 -4.11
N PHE A 385 -4.54 -25.51 -3.07
CA PHE A 385 -3.28 -26.25 -3.07
C PHE A 385 -3.23 -27.27 -4.21
N ALA A 386 -4.26 -28.12 -4.35
CA ALA A 386 -4.31 -29.12 -5.42
C ALA A 386 -4.25 -28.47 -6.81
N ARG A 387 -4.97 -27.34 -6.99
CA ARG A 387 -4.97 -26.57 -8.25
C ARG A 387 -3.65 -25.86 -8.52
N ILE A 388 -2.95 -25.40 -7.48
CA ILE A 388 -1.59 -24.84 -7.58
C ILE A 388 -0.60 -25.92 -8.00
N GLN A 389 -0.68 -27.11 -7.41
CA GLN A 389 0.18 -28.26 -7.75
C GLN A 389 -0.05 -28.75 -9.18
N ALA A 390 -1.30 -28.67 -9.68
CA ALA A 390 -1.63 -29.01 -11.07
C ALA A 390 -0.96 -28.08 -12.12
N GLY A 391 -0.46 -26.91 -11.69
CA GLY A 391 0.25 -25.96 -12.53
C GLY A 391 -0.67 -25.11 -13.40
N ASP A 392 -0.10 -24.48 -14.43
CA ASP A 392 -0.90 -23.79 -15.45
C ASP A 392 -1.18 -24.74 -16.62
N TYR A 393 -2.39 -24.67 -17.17
CA TYR A 393 -2.85 -25.51 -18.27
C TYR A 393 -4.01 -24.84 -19.02
N GLU A 394 -4.16 -25.15 -20.30
CA GLU A 394 -5.30 -24.76 -21.14
C GLU A 394 -6.54 -25.61 -20.82
N GLY A 395 -7.74 -25.05 -21.06
CA GLY A 395 -9.00 -25.77 -20.86
C GLY A 395 -9.29 -26.11 -19.39
N THR A 396 -9.81 -27.30 -19.15
CA THR A 396 -10.11 -27.82 -17.81
C THR A 396 -9.34 -29.11 -17.52
N ARG A 397 -9.19 -29.41 -16.23
CA ARG A 397 -8.72 -30.72 -15.74
C ARG A 397 -9.59 -31.15 -14.57
N ASN A 398 -9.78 -32.45 -14.44
CA ASN A 398 -10.38 -33.02 -13.24
C ASN A 398 -9.44 -32.87 -12.04
N ILE A 399 -9.84 -32.08 -11.05
CA ILE A 399 -9.13 -31.91 -9.79
C ILE A 399 -10.14 -32.14 -8.66
N GLY A 400 -9.94 -33.20 -7.87
CA GLY A 400 -10.86 -33.55 -6.80
C GLY A 400 -12.26 -33.93 -7.29
N GLY A 401 -12.38 -34.55 -8.46
CA GLY A 401 -13.66 -34.95 -9.05
C GLY A 401 -14.38 -33.83 -9.80
N VAL A 402 -13.81 -32.62 -9.87
CA VAL A 402 -14.43 -31.47 -10.53
C VAL A 402 -13.57 -30.96 -11.67
N GLU A 403 -14.19 -30.69 -12.82
CA GLU A 403 -13.54 -30.01 -13.93
C GLU A 403 -13.22 -28.56 -13.55
N ARG A 404 -11.94 -28.22 -13.50
CA ARG A 404 -11.45 -26.89 -13.10
C ARG A 404 -10.55 -26.31 -14.16
N LYS A 405 -10.70 -25.01 -14.42
CA LYS A 405 -9.67 -24.21 -15.08
C LYS A 405 -8.43 -24.12 -14.20
N SER A 406 -7.29 -23.88 -14.83
CA SER A 406 -6.07 -23.43 -14.14
C SER A 406 -6.40 -22.27 -13.21
N ILE A 407 -6.06 -22.40 -11.92
CA ILE A 407 -6.32 -21.36 -10.91
C ILE A 407 -5.73 -19.99 -11.30
N PHE A 408 -4.63 -20.00 -12.06
CA PHE A 408 -3.97 -18.79 -12.55
C PHE A 408 -4.76 -18.12 -13.68
N ARG A 409 -5.40 -18.91 -14.55
CA ARG A 409 -6.22 -18.42 -15.66
C ARG A 409 -7.60 -17.99 -15.18
N GLU A 410 -8.19 -18.73 -14.25
CA GLU A 410 -9.44 -18.38 -13.57
C GLU A 410 -9.29 -17.03 -12.82
N TYR A 411 -8.17 -16.81 -12.12
CA TYR A 411 -7.86 -15.49 -11.56
C TYR A 411 -7.80 -14.41 -12.66
N ALA A 412 -7.01 -14.64 -13.73
CA ALA A 412 -6.90 -13.68 -14.81
C ALA A 412 -8.26 -13.39 -15.50
N ASP A 413 -9.15 -14.39 -15.62
CA ASP A 413 -10.51 -14.25 -16.15
C ASP A 413 -11.33 -13.28 -15.29
N GLY A 414 -11.37 -13.46 -13.97
CA GLY A 414 -12.09 -12.57 -13.06
C GLY A 414 -11.62 -11.11 -13.15
N LEU A 415 -10.30 -10.88 -13.22
CA LEU A 415 -9.74 -9.54 -13.40
C LEU A 415 -10.12 -8.92 -14.75
N VAL A 416 -9.95 -9.68 -15.84
CA VAL A 416 -10.25 -9.19 -17.20
C VAL A 416 -11.73 -8.83 -17.31
N ASN A 417 -12.61 -9.72 -16.87
CA ASN A 417 -14.06 -9.54 -16.96
C ASN A 417 -14.53 -8.34 -16.14
N GLY A 418 -14.03 -8.17 -14.91
CA GLY A 418 -14.37 -7.02 -14.07
C GLY A 418 -13.90 -5.69 -14.64
N LEU A 419 -12.69 -5.65 -15.21
CA LEU A 419 -12.19 -4.45 -15.88
C LEU A 419 -13.00 -4.11 -17.14
N ILE A 420 -13.33 -5.10 -17.97
CA ILE A 420 -14.17 -4.87 -19.16
C ILE A 420 -15.51 -4.28 -18.74
N GLU A 421 -16.16 -4.86 -17.74
CA GLU A 421 -17.47 -4.42 -17.25
C GLU A 421 -17.42 -2.97 -16.77
N TYR A 422 -16.46 -2.66 -15.88
CA TYR A 422 -16.30 -1.30 -15.38
C TYR A 422 -16.03 -0.29 -16.50
N TYR A 423 -15.01 -0.54 -17.33
CA TYR A 423 -14.57 0.46 -18.31
C TYR A 423 -15.55 0.63 -19.47
N ARG A 424 -16.35 -0.38 -19.83
CA ARG A 424 -17.46 -0.21 -20.78
C ARG A 424 -18.55 0.70 -20.22
N THR A 425 -18.86 0.55 -18.93
CA THR A 425 -19.91 1.33 -18.28
C THR A 425 -19.46 2.77 -17.97
N ALA A 426 -18.21 2.94 -17.52
CA ALA A 426 -17.67 4.24 -17.13
C ALA A 426 -17.23 5.11 -18.32
N ARG A 427 -17.04 4.53 -19.51
CA ARG A 427 -16.59 5.21 -20.74
C ARG A 427 -17.59 5.02 -21.89
N LYS A 428 -18.86 5.28 -21.62
CA LYS A 428 -19.90 5.29 -22.66
C LYS A 428 -19.68 6.42 -23.66
#